data_AF-A0A3N6G6M4-F1
#
_entry.id   AF-A0A3N6G6M4-F1
#
_cell.length_a   1.000
_cell.length_b   1.000
_cell.length_c   1.000
_cell.angle_alpha   90.00
_cell.angle_beta   90.00
_cell.angle_gamma   90.00
#
_symmetry.space_group_name_H-M   'P 1'
#
loop_
_entity.id
_entity.type
_entity.pdbx_description
1 polymer ?
#
loop_
_entity_poly.entity_id
_entity_poly.type
_entity_poly.pdbx_seq_one_letter_code
_entity_poly.pdbx_strand_id
1 'polypeptide(L)'
;MGTVCGRRQRARSMALAPHLVGKVAAVGYGAETRTLQLLPSTRAYATQLNLYQRDIVAKINNMVGLDTVRKLEVLRLAVLTSSPSASVAVACYVPADSHSVAPASAGRPYRIRAAWTSSQSKGTQVSAAAQRQIRERMREPEERFGDGLSEMGRLRARATTEGCARASDAVRARALRKLAEERAERTL
;
A
#
# COMPACT_ATOMS: atom_id res chain seq x y z
N MET A 1 34.30 13.41 -33.36
CA MET A 1 34.28 14.42 -32.27
C MET A 1 33.20 13.99 -31.27
N GLY A 2 33.41 13.42 -30.09
CA GLY A 2 34.57 12.95 -29.35
C GLY A 2 34.01 12.14 -28.16
N THR A 3 34.04 10.81 -28.24
CA THR A 3 33.65 9.86 -27.18
C THR A 3 34.75 9.78 -26.13
N VAL A 4 35.01 10.89 -25.45
CA VAL A 4 35.95 10.97 -24.31
C VAL A 4 35.19 11.16 -22.97
N CYS A 5 33.87 11.30 -23.00
CA CYS A 5 33.08 11.69 -21.84
C CYS A 5 32.88 10.61 -20.76
N GLY A 6 32.90 9.31 -21.10
CA GLY A 6 32.45 8.27 -20.18
C GLY A 6 33.34 7.98 -18.96
N ARG A 7 34.65 8.30 -18.99
CA ARG A 7 35.56 8.08 -17.83
C ARG A 7 35.64 9.28 -16.90
N ARG A 8 35.69 10.51 -17.45
CA ARG A 8 35.73 11.75 -16.63
C ARG A 8 34.38 12.05 -15.96
N GLN A 9 33.27 11.70 -16.60
CA GLN A 9 31.93 11.87 -16.02
C GLN A 9 31.68 10.94 -14.83
N ARG A 10 32.21 9.72 -14.86
CA ARG A 10 32.17 8.78 -13.73
C ARG A 10 32.96 9.25 -12.51
N ALA A 11 34.15 9.81 -12.74
CA ALA A 11 34.96 10.38 -11.66
C ALA A 11 34.26 11.58 -11.01
N ARG A 12 33.66 12.47 -11.81
CA ARG A 12 32.94 13.64 -11.31
C ARG A 12 31.67 13.27 -10.57
N SER A 13 30.90 12.28 -11.06
CA SER A 13 29.66 11.84 -10.40
C SER A 13 29.91 11.12 -9.06
N MET A 14 31.05 10.44 -8.91
CA MET A 14 31.46 9.82 -7.64
C MET A 14 31.84 10.87 -6.58
N ALA A 15 32.40 12.01 -6.98
CA ALA A 15 32.67 13.14 -6.08
C ALA A 15 31.39 13.84 -5.58
N LEU A 16 30.30 13.78 -6.35
CA LEU A 16 29.02 14.40 -6.01
C LEU A 16 28.22 13.61 -4.96
N ALA A 17 28.53 12.32 -4.77
CA ALA A 17 27.76 11.44 -3.90
C ALA A 17 28.65 10.56 -3.01
N PRO A 18 29.49 11.14 -2.14
CA PRO A 18 30.38 10.38 -1.26
C PRO A 18 29.62 9.45 -0.30
N HIS A 19 28.40 9.82 0.09
CA HIS A 19 27.56 9.00 0.98
C HIS A 19 26.91 7.78 0.32
N LEU A 20 26.98 7.68 -1.01
CA LEU A 20 26.40 6.58 -1.77
C LEU A 20 27.47 5.56 -2.23
N VAL A 21 28.73 5.80 -1.88
CA VAL A 21 29.86 4.93 -2.20
C VAL A 21 29.63 3.53 -1.62
N GLY A 22 29.83 2.51 -2.46
CA GLY A 22 29.63 1.09 -2.11
C GLY A 22 28.20 0.58 -2.27
N LYS A 23 27.19 1.45 -2.34
CA LYS A 23 25.78 1.07 -2.57
C LYS A 23 25.27 1.42 -3.96
N VAL A 24 25.94 2.36 -4.62
CA VAL A 24 25.57 2.87 -5.94
C VAL A 24 26.82 3.10 -6.76
N ALA A 25 26.80 2.66 -8.02
CA ALA A 25 27.76 3.05 -9.02
C ALA A 25 27.24 4.30 -9.75
N ALA A 26 28.00 5.39 -9.71
CA ALA A 26 27.66 6.59 -10.45
C ALA A 26 28.05 6.41 -11.93
N VAL A 27 27.07 6.47 -12.84
CA VAL A 27 27.27 6.18 -14.26
C VAL A 27 27.69 7.43 -15.03
N GLY A 28 27.09 8.56 -14.69
CA GLY A 28 27.36 9.82 -15.36
C GLY A 28 26.62 10.98 -14.71
N TYR A 29 26.99 12.17 -15.14
CA TYR A 29 26.34 13.40 -14.76
C TYR A 29 26.13 14.26 -16.01
N GLY A 30 24.87 14.57 -16.31
CA GLY A 30 24.50 15.49 -17.37
C GLY A 30 24.51 16.92 -16.81
N ALA A 31 25.49 17.72 -17.20
CA ALA A 31 25.63 19.10 -16.70
C ALA A 31 24.49 20.02 -17.17
N GLU A 32 24.04 19.85 -18.41
CA GLU A 32 22.96 20.64 -19.01
C GLU A 32 21.60 20.39 -18.33
N THR A 33 21.29 19.11 -18.08
CA THR A 33 20.03 18.70 -17.45
C THR A 33 20.12 18.61 -15.92
N ARG A 34 21.30 18.87 -15.36
CA ARG A 34 21.65 18.68 -13.94
C ARG A 34 21.14 17.35 -13.39
N THR A 35 21.27 16.30 -14.20
CA THR A 35 20.76 14.97 -13.90
C THR A 35 21.90 14.03 -13.54
N LEU A 36 21.80 13.41 -12.36
CA LEU A 36 22.77 12.43 -11.88
C LEU A 36 22.24 11.02 -12.16
N GLN A 37 23.00 10.25 -12.95
CA GLN A 37 22.65 8.89 -13.31
C GLN A 37 23.33 7.89 -12.38
N LEU A 38 22.51 7.08 -11.72
CA LEU A 38 22.91 6.18 -10.65
C LEU A 38 22.48 4.74 -10.97
N LEU A 39 23.43 3.81 -10.83
CA LEU A 39 23.17 2.37 -10.87
C LEU A 39 23.24 1.82 -9.44
N PRO A 40 22.10 1.47 -8.82
CA PRO A 40 22.10 0.87 -7.48
C PRO A 40 22.75 -0.52 -7.52
N SER A 41 23.35 -0.99 -6.44
CA SER A 41 23.91 -2.35 -6.37
C SER A 41 22.85 -3.42 -6.14
N THR A 42 21.70 -3.04 -5.58
CA THR A 42 20.59 -3.94 -5.25
C THR A 42 19.24 -3.34 -5.60
N ARG A 43 18.24 -4.20 -5.86
CA ARG A 43 16.87 -3.77 -6.16
C ARG A 43 16.20 -3.05 -4.98
N ALA A 44 16.47 -3.47 -3.74
CA ALA A 44 15.96 -2.80 -2.55
C ALA A 44 16.48 -1.35 -2.47
N TYR A 45 17.76 -1.15 -2.79
CA TYR A 45 18.35 0.18 -2.81
C TYR A 45 17.83 1.04 -3.97
N ALA A 46 17.51 0.43 -5.13
CA ALA A 46 16.83 1.12 -6.23
C ALA A 46 15.49 1.71 -5.77
N THR A 47 14.70 0.96 -5.01
CA THR A 47 13.43 1.45 -4.44
C THR A 47 13.68 2.59 -3.45
N GLN A 48 14.69 2.47 -2.59
CA GLN A 48 15.04 3.54 -1.63
C GLN A 48 15.45 4.83 -2.34
N LEU A 49 16.25 4.75 -3.42
CA LEU A 49 16.63 5.92 -4.21
C LEU A 49 15.43 6.61 -4.86
N ASN A 50 14.42 5.85 -5.30
CA ASN A 50 13.19 6.41 -5.87
C ASN A 50 12.29 7.06 -4.80
N LEU A 51 12.15 6.43 -3.64
CA LEU A 51 11.29 6.94 -2.56
C LEU A 51 11.86 8.21 -1.91
N TYR A 52 13.17 8.21 -1.63
CA TYR A 52 13.85 9.31 -0.93
C TYR A 52 14.57 10.27 -1.89
N GLN A 53 14.12 10.32 -3.14
CA GLN A 53 14.80 11.07 -4.19
C GLN A 53 15.00 12.54 -3.83
N ARG A 54 13.96 13.21 -3.30
CA ARG A 54 14.02 14.62 -2.91
C ARG A 54 15.03 14.87 -1.80
N ASP A 55 15.02 14.03 -0.77
CA ASP A 55 15.90 14.19 0.39
C ASP A 55 17.36 13.93 0.03
N ILE A 56 17.61 12.97 -0.86
CA ILE A 56 18.95 12.65 -1.35
C ILE A 56 19.48 13.81 -2.20
N VAL A 57 18.67 14.38 -3.09
CA VAL A 57 19.05 15.56 -3.88
C VAL A 57 19.38 16.75 -2.98
N ALA A 58 18.55 17.02 -1.97
CA ALA A 58 18.79 18.10 -1.02
C ALA A 58 20.12 17.91 -0.28
N LYS A 59 20.40 16.68 0.20
CA LYS A 59 21.67 16.36 0.86
C LYS A 59 22.87 16.52 -0.05
N ILE A 60 22.79 16.08 -1.30
CA ILE A 60 23.87 16.24 -2.28
C ILE A 60 24.14 17.73 -2.55
N ASN A 61 23.08 18.52 -2.77
CA ASN A 61 23.22 19.96 -3.01
C ASN A 61 23.78 20.69 -1.79
N ASN A 62 23.45 20.29 -0.57
CA ASN A 62 24.04 20.88 0.63
C ASN A 62 25.55 20.62 0.75
N MET A 63 26.08 19.55 0.16
CA MET A 63 27.50 19.20 0.25
C MET A 63 28.35 19.75 -0.88
N VAL A 64 27.83 19.75 -2.10
CA VAL A 64 28.59 20.14 -3.30
C VAL A 64 28.37 21.62 -3.63
N GLY A 65 27.17 22.13 -3.33
CA GLY A 65 26.74 23.48 -3.71
C GLY A 65 25.25 23.50 -4.06
N LEU A 66 24.58 24.58 -3.69
CA LEU A 66 23.15 24.78 -3.92
C LEU A 66 22.80 24.58 -5.41
N ASP A 67 21.74 23.81 -5.67
CA ASP A 67 21.17 23.58 -7.01
C ASP A 67 22.10 22.90 -8.04
N THR A 68 23.09 22.13 -7.58
CA THR A 68 24.00 21.37 -8.45
C THR A 68 23.29 20.21 -9.14
N VAL A 69 22.45 19.45 -8.43
CA VAL A 69 21.67 18.33 -8.95
C VAL A 69 20.19 18.66 -8.86
N ARG A 70 19.49 18.57 -10.00
CA ARG A 70 18.03 18.79 -10.08
C ARG A 70 17.24 17.49 -10.11
N LYS A 71 17.82 16.44 -10.69
CA LYS A 71 17.12 15.17 -10.90
C LYS A 71 18.07 13.99 -10.71
N LEU A 72 17.56 12.92 -10.10
CA LEU A 72 18.23 11.62 -10.06
C LEU A 72 17.56 10.71 -11.08
N GLU A 73 18.36 10.03 -11.88
CA GLU A 73 17.89 8.98 -12.77
C GLU A 73 18.46 7.65 -12.28
N VAL A 74 17.58 6.82 -11.74
CA VAL A 74 17.94 5.48 -11.26
C VAL A 74 17.84 4.54 -12.44
N LEU A 75 19.00 4.14 -12.98
CA LEU A 75 19.06 3.18 -14.06
C LEU A 75 18.63 1.81 -13.52
N ARG A 76 17.75 1.12 -14.26
CA ARG A 76 17.26 -0.20 -13.87
C ARG A 76 18.43 -1.17 -13.83
N LEU A 77 18.57 -1.87 -12.71
CA LEU A 77 19.46 -3.02 -12.63
C LEU A 77 19.03 -4.00 -13.73
N ALA A 78 19.92 -4.32 -14.67
CA ALA A 78 19.65 -5.33 -15.69
C ALA A 78 19.59 -6.70 -15.00
N VAL A 79 18.44 -6.99 -14.38
CA VAL A 79 18.09 -8.33 -13.96
C VAL A 79 17.67 -9.04 -15.25
N LEU A 80 18.54 -9.90 -15.77
CA LEU A 80 18.20 -10.92 -16.75
C LEU A 80 17.17 -11.88 -16.12
N THR A 81 15.92 -11.44 -15.98
CA THR A 81 14.79 -12.31 -15.63
C THR A 81 13.64 -11.97 -16.55
N SER A 82 13.55 -12.79 -17.61
CA SER A 82 12.38 -13.15 -18.40
C SER A 82 11.09 -12.36 -18.16
N SER A 83 10.67 -11.60 -19.18
CA SER A 83 9.27 -11.27 -19.43
C SER A 83 8.94 -11.80 -20.83
N PRO A 84 7.96 -12.71 -21.00
CA PRO A 84 7.55 -13.15 -22.32
C PRO A 84 6.41 -12.24 -22.81
N SER A 85 6.69 -11.35 -23.77
CA SER A 85 5.71 -10.97 -24.80
C SER A 85 6.34 -10.09 -25.90
N ALA A 86 6.22 -10.60 -27.13
CA ALA A 86 6.23 -9.90 -28.42
C ALA A 86 7.51 -9.21 -28.95
N SER A 87 8.35 -10.04 -29.59
CA SER A 87 8.82 -9.93 -31.00
C SER A 87 9.04 -8.54 -31.62
N VAL A 88 10.31 -8.19 -31.85
CA VAL A 88 10.84 -7.94 -33.21
C VAL A 88 12.25 -8.56 -33.28
N ALA A 89 12.44 -9.43 -34.27
CA ALA A 89 13.66 -10.17 -34.54
C ALA A 89 14.73 -9.31 -35.21
N VAL A 90 16.00 -9.47 -34.79
CA VAL A 90 17.16 -9.50 -35.69
C VAL A 90 18.12 -10.55 -35.16
N ALA A 91 18.43 -11.53 -36.00
CA ALA A 91 19.24 -12.71 -35.73
C ALA A 91 20.75 -12.47 -35.96
N CYS A 92 21.53 -13.47 -35.53
CA CYS A 92 22.92 -13.80 -35.87
C CYS A 92 24.02 -13.24 -34.93
N TYR A 93 24.51 -14.06 -33.99
CA TYR A 93 25.66 -14.96 -34.20
C TYR A 93 25.95 -15.80 -32.94
N VAL A 94 26.09 -17.11 -33.09
CA VAL A 94 26.73 -18.06 -32.15
C VAL A 94 27.80 -18.78 -32.96
N PRO A 95 28.97 -19.10 -32.39
CA PRO A 95 29.20 -20.52 -32.06
C PRO A 95 29.93 -20.77 -30.72
N ALA A 96 29.57 -21.92 -30.10
CA ALA A 96 30.39 -22.92 -29.35
C ALA A 96 31.35 -22.46 -28.22
N ASP A 97 31.57 -23.15 -27.11
CA ASP A 97 31.21 -24.50 -26.65
C ASP A 97 31.52 -24.65 -25.15
N SER A 98 31.07 -25.77 -24.59
CA SER A 98 31.59 -26.53 -23.43
C SER A 98 30.82 -26.55 -22.10
N HIS A 99 30.41 -27.78 -21.78
CA HIS A 99 29.61 -28.27 -20.66
C HIS A 99 30.34 -28.18 -19.31
N SER A 100 29.60 -27.98 -18.21
CA SER A 100 29.82 -28.81 -17.01
C SER A 100 28.61 -28.81 -16.06
N VAL A 101 28.04 -30.01 -15.98
CA VAL A 101 27.13 -30.65 -15.04
C VAL A 101 26.93 -29.98 -13.67
N ALA A 102 25.67 -29.71 -13.34
CA ALA A 102 25.18 -29.58 -11.97
C ALA A 102 24.94 -30.96 -11.36
N PRO A 103 25.29 -31.21 -10.08
CA PRO A 103 24.55 -32.15 -9.26
C PRO A 103 23.43 -31.41 -8.55
N ALA A 104 22.20 -31.81 -8.86
CA ALA A 104 21.01 -31.44 -8.12
C ALA A 104 21.16 -31.83 -6.64
N SER A 105 21.37 -30.85 -5.76
CA SER A 105 21.03 -31.04 -4.34
C SER A 105 19.52 -30.93 -4.21
N ALA A 106 18.86 -32.06 -4.42
CA ALA A 106 17.49 -32.31 -4.02
C ALA A 106 17.39 -32.13 -2.50
N GLY A 107 17.08 -30.90 -2.08
CA GLY A 107 17.17 -30.49 -0.69
C GLY A 107 16.20 -29.37 -0.35
N ARG A 108 14.90 -29.67 -0.41
CA ARG A 108 13.82 -29.02 0.35
C ARG A 108 13.41 -27.57 -0.05
N PRO A 109 12.58 -27.39 -1.10
CA PRO A 109 11.86 -26.13 -1.37
C PRO A 109 10.75 -25.80 -0.35
N TYR A 110 10.40 -26.72 0.55
CA TYR A 110 9.29 -26.53 1.52
C TYR A 110 9.59 -25.53 2.66
N ARG A 111 10.87 -25.25 3.01
CA ARG A 111 11.19 -24.31 4.10
C ARG A 111 10.90 -22.86 3.72
N ILE A 112 11.11 -22.49 2.46
CA ILE A 112 10.88 -21.12 1.97
C ILE A 112 9.38 -20.80 2.03
N ARG A 113 8.52 -21.76 1.66
CA ARG A 113 7.06 -21.60 1.71
C ARG A 113 6.55 -21.45 3.15
N ALA A 114 7.08 -22.21 4.11
CA ALA A 114 6.71 -22.09 5.53
C ALA A 114 7.17 -20.76 6.16
N ALA A 115 8.33 -20.24 5.77
CA ALA A 115 8.80 -18.92 6.21
C ALA A 115 7.94 -17.78 5.62
N TRP A 116 7.49 -17.93 4.37
CA TRP A 116 6.61 -16.95 3.72
C TRP A 116 5.20 -16.92 4.33
N THR A 117 4.58 -18.08 4.58
CA THR A 117 3.23 -18.12 5.18
C THR A 117 3.24 -17.61 6.62
N SER A 118 4.26 -17.92 7.42
CA SER A 118 4.38 -17.40 8.79
C SER A 118 4.64 -15.88 8.84
N SER A 119 5.37 -15.33 7.86
CA SER A 119 5.54 -13.88 7.72
C SER A 119 4.24 -13.17 7.30
N GLN A 120 3.46 -13.76 6.38
CA GLN A 120 2.14 -13.23 5.99
C GLN A 120 1.16 -13.22 7.17
N SER A 121 1.11 -14.27 7.98
CA SER A 121 0.23 -14.33 9.17
C SER A 121 0.59 -13.30 10.25
N LYS A 122 1.87 -12.91 10.37
CA LYS A 122 2.26 -11.79 11.24
C LYS A 122 1.84 -10.45 10.62
N GLY A 123 1.93 -10.34 9.29
CA GLY A 123 1.46 -9.18 8.53
C GLY A 123 -0.05 -8.93 8.66
N THR A 124 -0.87 -9.97 8.81
CA THR A 124 -2.33 -9.82 8.95
C THR A 124 -2.76 -9.30 10.32
N GLN A 125 -2.08 -9.70 11.40
CA GLN A 125 -2.34 -9.11 12.73
C GLN A 125 -1.92 -7.65 12.79
N VAL A 126 -0.74 -7.32 12.23
CA VAL A 126 -0.24 -5.95 12.18
C VAL A 126 -1.13 -5.07 11.28
N SER A 127 -1.60 -5.58 10.14
CA SER A 127 -2.52 -4.84 9.27
C SER A 127 -3.88 -4.64 9.92
N ALA A 128 -4.42 -5.64 10.63
CA ALA A 128 -5.66 -5.51 11.37
C ALA A 128 -5.55 -4.48 12.50
N ALA A 129 -4.43 -4.45 13.22
CA ALA A 129 -4.18 -3.45 14.26
C ALA A 129 -4.03 -2.03 13.66
N ALA A 130 -3.28 -1.89 12.57
CA ALA A 130 -3.13 -0.61 11.87
C ALA A 130 -4.48 -0.10 11.32
N GLN A 131 -5.32 -0.99 10.80
CA GLN A 131 -6.62 -0.63 10.25
C GLN A 131 -7.62 -0.21 11.35
N ARG A 132 -7.50 -0.77 12.57
CA ARG A 132 -8.24 -0.30 13.75
C ARG A 132 -7.82 1.13 14.14
N GLN A 133 -6.52 1.38 14.21
CA GLN A 133 -6.01 2.73 14.52
C GLN A 133 -6.40 3.77 13.48
N ILE A 134 -6.39 3.42 12.19
CA ILE A 134 -6.84 4.31 11.12
C ILE A 134 -8.34 4.59 11.26
N ARG A 135 -9.15 3.56 11.54
CA ARG A 135 -10.59 3.74 11.77
C ARG A 135 -10.88 4.62 12.97
N GLU A 136 -10.17 4.43 14.07
CA GLU A 136 -10.33 5.23 15.29
C GLU A 136 -9.91 6.69 15.08
N ARG A 137 -8.83 6.94 14.33
CA ARG A 137 -8.39 8.30 13.97
C ARG A 137 -9.35 9.02 13.01
N MET A 138 -9.99 8.27 12.11
CA MET A 138 -10.97 8.79 11.17
C MET A 138 -12.39 8.82 11.74
N ARG A 139 -12.60 8.25 12.93
CA ARG A 139 -13.90 8.26 13.61
C ARG A 139 -14.14 9.66 14.12
N GLU A 140 -15.28 10.23 13.75
CA GLU A 140 -15.68 11.53 14.30
C GLU A 140 -15.88 11.42 15.82
N PRO A 141 -15.54 12.48 16.59
CA PRO A 141 -15.71 12.49 18.04
C PRO A 141 -17.15 12.13 18.42
N GLU A 142 -17.29 11.19 19.37
CA GLU A 142 -18.61 10.69 19.82
C GLU A 142 -19.53 11.80 20.34
N GLU A 143 -18.94 12.92 20.77
CA GLU A 143 -19.61 14.16 21.17
C GLU A 143 -20.54 14.72 20.08
N ARG A 144 -20.27 14.48 18.79
CA ARG A 144 -21.15 14.92 17.68
C ARG A 144 -22.34 13.99 17.41
N PHE A 145 -22.35 12.79 17.99
CA PHE A 145 -23.42 11.81 17.80
C PHE A 145 -24.47 11.84 18.93
N GLY A 146 -24.30 12.71 19.94
CA GLY A 146 -25.24 12.88 21.05
C GLY A 146 -26.66 13.22 20.58
N ASP A 147 -26.77 14.10 19.59
CA ASP A 147 -28.06 14.49 19.00
C ASP A 147 -28.75 13.31 18.31
N GLY A 148 -27.99 12.50 17.58
CA GLY A 148 -28.50 11.30 16.90
C GLY A 148 -28.98 10.22 17.87
N LEU A 149 -28.26 10.00 18.98
CA LEU A 149 -28.67 9.05 20.02
C LEU A 149 -29.92 9.53 20.77
N SER A 150 -30.03 10.83 21.00
CA SER A 150 -31.21 11.47 21.63
C SER A 150 -32.45 11.33 20.75
N GLU A 151 -32.32 11.55 19.44
CA GLU A 151 -33.41 11.33 18.48
C GLU A 151 -33.80 9.85 18.36
N MET A 152 -32.83 8.93 18.36
CA MET A 152 -33.14 7.49 18.43
C MET A 152 -33.87 7.11 19.71
N GLY A 153 -33.52 7.74 20.84
CA GLY A 153 -34.24 7.62 22.10
C GLY A 153 -35.69 8.10 21.99
N ARG A 154 -35.92 9.29 21.40
CA ARG A 154 -37.27 9.83 21.16
C ARG A 154 -38.11 8.92 20.27
N LEU A 155 -37.55 8.40 19.17
CA LEU A 155 -38.29 7.52 18.27
C LEU A 155 -38.68 6.21 18.95
N ARG A 156 -37.80 5.63 19.76
CA ARG A 156 -38.12 4.42 20.54
C ARG A 156 -39.21 4.71 21.58
N ALA A 157 -39.11 5.82 22.32
CA ALA A 157 -40.14 6.21 23.29
C ALA A 157 -41.50 6.45 22.62
N ARG A 158 -41.51 7.06 21.44
CA ARG A 158 -42.74 7.22 20.66
C ARG A 158 -43.31 5.86 20.23
N ALA A 159 -42.48 4.97 19.72
CA ALA A 159 -42.93 3.64 19.32
C ALA A 159 -43.50 2.82 20.48
N THR A 160 -42.91 2.90 21.68
CA THR A 160 -43.46 2.20 22.86
C THR A 160 -44.80 2.79 23.30
N THR A 161 -44.93 4.12 23.35
CA THR A 161 -46.21 4.76 23.70
C THR A 161 -47.32 4.42 22.70
N GLU A 162 -47.03 4.42 21.40
CA GLU A 162 -47.98 4.00 20.36
C GLU A 162 -48.35 2.51 20.47
N GLY A 163 -47.38 1.65 20.81
CA GLY A 163 -47.63 0.22 21.06
C GLY A 163 -48.55 0.00 22.25
N CYS A 164 -48.31 0.70 23.37
CA CYS A 164 -49.16 0.64 24.56
C CYS A 164 -50.59 1.14 24.28
N ALA A 165 -50.75 2.23 23.50
CA ALA A 165 -52.06 2.74 23.11
C ALA A 165 -52.84 1.71 22.28
N ARG A 166 -52.23 1.13 21.24
CA ARG A 166 -52.85 0.08 20.40
C ARG A 166 -53.25 -1.15 21.21
N ALA A 167 -52.43 -1.55 22.19
CA ALA A 167 -52.76 -2.68 23.07
C ALA A 167 -53.98 -2.37 23.97
N SER A 168 -54.04 -1.16 24.54
CA SER A 168 -55.19 -0.70 25.34
C SER A 168 -56.48 -0.66 24.51
N ASP A 169 -56.40 -0.13 23.29
CA ASP A 169 -57.54 -0.06 22.38
C ASP A 169 -58.04 -1.45 21.97
N ALA A 170 -57.13 -2.40 21.73
CA ALA A 170 -57.50 -3.79 21.44
C ALA A 170 -58.23 -4.46 22.61
N VAL A 171 -57.81 -4.20 23.85
CA VAL A 171 -58.49 -4.69 25.06
C VAL A 171 -59.87 -4.07 25.20
N ARG A 172 -59.98 -2.74 25.02
CA ARG A 172 -61.26 -2.02 25.08
C ARG A 172 -62.24 -2.54 24.03
N ALA A 173 -61.79 -2.73 22.79
CA ALA A 173 -62.63 -3.26 21.70
C ALA A 173 -63.15 -4.67 22.01
N ARG A 174 -62.32 -5.54 22.61
CA ARG A 174 -62.76 -6.88 23.05
C ARG A 174 -63.80 -6.81 24.16
N ALA A 175 -63.61 -5.93 25.14
CA ALA A 175 -64.58 -5.74 26.22
C ALA A 175 -65.95 -5.26 25.70
N LEU A 176 -65.96 -4.33 24.74
CA LEU A 176 -67.19 -3.85 24.12
C LEU A 176 -67.91 -4.94 23.31
N ARG A 177 -67.17 -5.81 22.61
CA ARG A 177 -67.77 -6.96 21.91
C ARG A 177 -68.44 -7.93 22.87
N LYS A 178 -67.76 -8.30 23.96
CA LYS A 178 -68.35 -9.15 25.00
C LYS A 178 -69.63 -8.54 25.60
N LEU A 179 -69.61 -7.25 25.91
CA LEU A 179 -70.79 -6.56 26.43
C LEU A 179 -71.96 -6.55 25.41
N ALA A 180 -71.66 -6.45 24.11
CA ALA A 180 -72.66 -6.51 23.06
C ALA A 180 -73.25 -7.91 22.92
N GLU A 181 -72.42 -8.95 23.00
CA GLU A 181 -72.83 -10.37 23.01
C GLU A 181 -73.75 -10.65 24.21
N GLU A 182 -73.35 -10.27 25.43
CA GLU A 182 -74.16 -10.44 26.64
C GLU A 182 -75.51 -9.71 26.57
N ARG A 183 -75.55 -8.52 25.94
CA ARG A 183 -76.81 -7.79 25.74
C ARG A 183 -77.73 -8.48 24.72
N ALA A 184 -77.17 -9.06 23.67
CA ALA A 184 -77.93 -9.80 22.67
C ALA A 184 -78.53 -11.08 23.26
N GLU A 185 -77.77 -11.80 24.08
CA GLU A 185 -78.23 -12.99 24.80
C GLU A 185 -79.34 -12.69 25.80
N ARG A 186 -79.37 -11.47 26.37
CA ARG A 186 -80.38 -11.06 27.35
C ARG A 186 -81.71 -10.59 26.74
N THR A 187 -81.73 -10.35 25.42
CA THR A 187 -82.92 -9.92 24.69
C THR A 187 -83.66 -11.07 23.97
N LEU A 188 -83.13 -12.29 24.05
CA LEU A 188 -83.78 -13.53 23.61
C LEU A 188 -84.44 -14.23 24.80
#